data_AF-A0A8B6FC18-F1
#
_entry.id   AF-A0A8B6FC18-F1
#
_cell.length_a   1.000
_cell.length_b   1.000
_cell.length_c   1.000
_cell.angle_alpha   90.00
_cell.angle_beta   90.00
_cell.angle_gamma   90.00
#
_symmetry.space_group_name_H-M   'P 1'
#
loop_
_entity.id
_entity.type
_entity.pdbx_description
1 polymer ?
#
loop_
_entity_poly.entity_id
_entity_poly.type
_entity_poly.pdbx_seq_one_letter_code
_entity_poly.pdbx_strand_id
1 'polypeptide(L)'
;MAVFEKKLSQKLSIDDTVALTCVIEAAQKSADHMVYSVRIQYGPKPENSWTLQKRYSDFVALDTELKIANIDVQLPPKKVFGNFDREFVAERQQGLQKYIDTILGHPLLANSQAVKKFLSPDNYTINQTEIALQHVSMVFRSENKWDVIESLPDIGWRLRKEYILVKPIDQPKIKEILTWCDYGPDKFMPEKELAAVLRIFPSIQ
;
A
#
# COMPACT_ATOMS: atom_id res chain seq x y z
N MET A 1 1.21 -32.57 -21.24
CA MET A 1 0.65 -31.24 -20.88
C MET A 1 0.92 -31.04 -19.41
N ALA A 2 1.85 -30.15 -19.06
CA ALA A 2 2.14 -29.84 -17.67
C ALA A 2 1.04 -28.90 -17.15
N VAL A 3 0.16 -29.47 -16.32
CA VAL A 3 -0.86 -28.72 -15.59
C VAL A 3 -0.12 -27.85 -14.59
N PHE A 4 -0.17 -26.54 -14.80
CA PHE A 4 0.30 -25.57 -13.81
C PHE A 4 -0.57 -25.72 -12.56
N GLU A 5 -0.06 -26.41 -11.56
CA GLU A 5 -0.54 -26.27 -10.19
C GLU A 5 -0.30 -24.83 -9.76
N LYS A 6 -1.34 -24.00 -9.88
CA LYS A 6 -1.43 -22.79 -9.09
C LYS A 6 -1.44 -23.24 -7.63
N LYS A 7 -0.30 -23.14 -6.95
CA LYS A 7 -0.27 -23.12 -5.48
C LYS A 7 -1.33 -22.13 -5.04
N LEU A 8 -2.40 -22.61 -4.41
CA LEU A 8 -3.28 -21.76 -3.63
C LEU A 8 -2.38 -21.14 -2.56
N SER A 9 -1.89 -19.92 -2.79
CA SER A 9 -1.48 -19.10 -1.67
C SER A 9 -2.75 -18.97 -0.83
N GLN A 10 -2.73 -19.50 0.38
CA GLN A 10 -3.76 -19.18 1.35
C GLN A 10 -3.79 -17.66 1.39
N LYS A 11 -4.87 -17.04 0.91
CA LYS A 11 -5.14 -15.63 1.13
C LYS A 11 -5.26 -15.47 2.64
N LEU A 12 -4.14 -15.23 3.30
CA LEU A 12 -4.13 -14.77 4.68
C LEU A 12 -4.97 -13.50 4.68
N SER A 13 -6.04 -13.48 5.47
CA SER A 13 -6.72 -12.23 5.78
C SER A 13 -5.71 -11.41 6.56
N ILE A 14 -4.98 -10.53 5.86
CA ILE A 14 -3.98 -9.66 6.46
C ILE A 14 -4.73 -8.57 7.22
N ASP A 15 -4.46 -8.48 8.51
CA ASP A 15 -4.79 -7.33 9.32
C ASP A 15 -3.71 -6.27 9.06
N ASP A 16 -4.12 -5.14 8.49
CA ASP A 16 -3.21 -4.07 8.07
C ASP A 16 -2.49 -3.42 9.27
N THR A 17 -3.02 -3.58 10.49
CA THR A 17 -2.43 -3.05 11.73
C THR A 17 -1.23 -3.85 12.21
N VAL A 18 -1.09 -5.10 11.76
CA VAL A 18 0.04 -5.95 12.12
C VAL A 18 1.28 -5.51 11.35
N ALA A 19 2.36 -5.28 12.10
CA ALA A 19 3.64 -4.88 11.54
C ALA A 19 4.22 -5.96 10.62
N LEU A 20 4.80 -5.50 9.51
CA LEU A 20 5.62 -6.30 8.61
C LEU A 20 7.09 -6.02 8.89
N THR A 21 7.91 -7.05 8.99
CA THR A 21 9.38 -6.92 9.01
C THR A 21 9.97 -7.48 7.73
N CYS A 22 11.12 -6.98 7.33
CA CYS A 22 11.72 -7.28 6.04
C CYS A 22 13.22 -7.55 6.17
N VAL A 23 13.71 -8.66 5.60
CA VAL A 23 15.12 -9.04 5.60
C VAL A 23 15.55 -9.44 4.19
N ILE A 24 16.60 -8.81 3.66
CA ILE A 24 17.19 -9.14 2.36
C ILE A 24 18.25 -10.22 2.57
N GLU A 25 17.92 -11.45 2.20
CA GLU A 25 18.70 -12.63 2.55
C GLU A 25 19.86 -12.90 1.60
N ALA A 26 19.60 -12.71 0.31
CA ALA A 26 20.52 -13.11 -0.74
C ALA A 26 20.38 -12.19 -1.94
N ALA A 27 21.47 -12.07 -2.69
CA ALA A 27 21.50 -11.47 -4.00
C ALA A 27 21.95 -12.53 -5.02
N GLN A 28 21.14 -12.72 -6.05
CA GLN A 28 21.38 -13.71 -7.11
C GLN A 28 21.54 -13.00 -8.44
N LYS A 29 22.51 -13.45 -9.23
CA LYS A 29 22.70 -12.97 -10.60
C LYS A 29 21.72 -13.70 -11.52
N SER A 30 20.81 -12.95 -12.13
CA SER A 30 20.04 -13.38 -13.30
C SER A 30 20.81 -13.03 -14.59
N ALA A 31 20.29 -13.41 -15.75
CA ALA A 31 20.97 -13.23 -17.04
C ALA A 31 21.34 -11.76 -17.34
N ASP A 32 20.49 -10.81 -16.95
CA ASP A 32 20.64 -9.38 -17.28
C ASP A 32 20.68 -8.46 -16.06
N HIS A 33 20.36 -8.97 -14.86
CA HIS A 33 20.22 -8.13 -13.67
C HIS A 33 20.47 -8.90 -12.38
N MET A 34 20.72 -8.14 -11.31
CA MET A 34 20.74 -8.67 -9.94
C MET A 34 19.33 -8.71 -9.36
N VAL A 35 18.99 -9.82 -8.74
CA VAL A 35 17.73 -10.05 -8.02
C VAL A 35 18.04 -10.25 -6.55
N TYR A 36 17.28 -9.59 -5.69
CA TYR A 36 17.36 -9.71 -4.24
C TYR A 36 16.22 -10.59 -3.74
N SER A 37 16.56 -11.59 -2.93
CA SER A 37 15.60 -12.44 -2.22
C SER A 37 15.24 -11.75 -0.91
N VAL A 38 14.02 -11.26 -0.82
CA VAL A 38 13.52 -10.46 0.30
C VAL A 38 12.53 -11.30 1.10
N ARG A 39 12.85 -11.64 2.35
CA ARG A 39 11.93 -12.32 3.28
C ARG A 39 11.12 -11.29 4.04
N ILE A 40 9.80 -11.43 3.99
CA ILE A 40 8.84 -10.63 4.74
C ILE A 40 8.26 -11.52 5.82
N GLN A 41 8.14 -10.99 7.03
CA GLN A 41 7.46 -11.65 8.14
C GLN A 41 6.29 -10.78 8.60
N TYR A 42 5.15 -11.42 8.85
CA TYR A 42 3.91 -10.84 9.30
C TYR A 42 3.66 -11.13 10.78
N GLY A 43 3.78 -10.10 11.60
CA GLY A 43 3.68 -10.21 13.05
C GLY A 43 4.87 -10.94 13.69
N PRO A 44 4.75 -11.30 14.98
CA PRO A 44 5.89 -11.81 15.76
C PRO A 44 6.27 -13.26 15.44
N LYS A 45 5.41 -13.98 14.73
CA LYS A 45 5.54 -15.41 14.46
C LYS A 45 6.38 -15.67 13.20
N PRO A 46 7.56 -16.30 13.30
CA PRO A 46 8.43 -16.54 12.14
C PRO A 46 7.77 -17.38 11.03
N GLU A 47 6.85 -18.27 11.40
CA GLU A 47 6.08 -19.10 10.46
C GLU A 47 5.17 -18.29 9.54
N ASN A 48 4.80 -17.06 9.92
CA ASN A 48 4.01 -16.16 9.10
C ASN A 48 4.91 -15.36 8.16
N SER A 49 5.71 -16.03 7.33
CA SER A 49 6.65 -15.38 6.43
C SER A 49 6.53 -15.87 4.99
N TRP A 50 6.93 -15.01 4.06
CA TRP A 50 7.05 -15.31 2.64
C TRP A 50 8.28 -14.63 2.06
N THR A 51 8.71 -15.08 0.89
CA THR A 51 9.86 -14.51 0.19
C THR A 51 9.45 -13.96 -1.16
N LEU A 52 9.88 -12.75 -1.47
CA LEU A 52 9.71 -12.08 -2.76
C LEU A 52 11.06 -11.93 -3.46
N GLN A 53 11.01 -11.92 -4.79
CA GLN A 53 12.15 -11.57 -5.63
C GLN A 53 11.99 -10.12 -6.08
N LYS A 54 12.93 -9.25 -5.71
CA LYS A 54 12.91 -7.81 -6.04
C LYS A 54 14.20 -7.39 -6.72
N ARG A 55 14.09 -6.52 -7.71
CA ARG A 55 15.24 -5.89 -8.37
C ARG A 55 15.45 -4.50 -7.78
N TYR A 56 16.65 -3.95 -7.95
CA TYR A 56 16.95 -2.57 -7.55
C TYR A 56 15.95 -1.55 -8.15
N SER A 57 15.48 -1.78 -9.39
CA SER A 57 14.44 -0.95 -10.02
C SER A 57 13.14 -0.89 -9.23
N ASP A 58 12.78 -1.97 -8.53
CA ASP A 58 11.54 -2.04 -7.77
C ASP A 58 11.64 -1.18 -6.51
N PHE A 59 12.84 -1.10 -5.90
CA PHE A 59 13.13 -0.17 -4.81
C PHE A 59 13.12 1.29 -5.28
N VAL A 60 13.60 1.57 -6.49
CA VAL A 60 13.53 2.92 -7.10
C VAL A 60 12.09 3.34 -7.36
N ALA A 61 11.24 2.42 -7.82
CA ALA A 61 9.82 2.69 -8.00
C ALA A 61 9.15 3.03 -6.66
N LEU A 62 9.40 2.21 -5.63
CA LEU A 62 8.93 2.47 -4.28
C LEU A 62 9.40 3.84 -3.76
N ASP A 63 10.70 4.15 -3.87
CA ASP A 63 11.27 5.44 -3.45
C ASP A 63 10.55 6.62 -4.12
N THR A 64 10.26 6.50 -5.42
CA THR A 64 9.56 7.53 -6.18
C THR A 64 8.14 7.77 -5.65
N GLU A 65 7.42 6.71 -5.28
CA GLU A 65 6.08 6.83 -4.68
C GLU A 65 6.14 7.45 -3.27
N LEU A 66 7.18 7.18 -2.49
CA LEU A 66 7.32 7.70 -1.12
C LEU A 66 7.75 9.16 -1.03
N LYS A 67 8.27 9.75 -2.11
CA LYS A 67 8.67 11.18 -2.14
C LYS A 67 7.57 12.14 -1.74
N ILE A 68 6.31 11.75 -1.97
CA ILE A 68 5.16 12.59 -1.62
C ILE A 68 5.05 12.82 -0.10
N ALA A 69 5.52 11.87 0.72
CA ALA A 69 5.55 12.00 2.17
C ALA A 69 6.55 13.05 2.67
N ASN A 70 7.44 13.53 1.80
CA ASN A 70 8.47 14.53 2.11
C ASN A 70 9.36 14.13 3.32
N ILE A 71 9.62 12.83 3.45
CA ILE A 71 10.53 12.22 4.43
C ILE A 71 11.76 11.76 3.68
N ASP A 72 12.94 12.18 4.15
CA ASP A 72 14.21 11.77 3.54
C ASP A 72 14.55 10.32 3.91
N VAL A 73 14.61 9.46 2.91
CA VAL A 73 15.02 8.06 3.03
C VAL A 73 16.09 7.80 1.99
N GLN A 74 17.26 7.34 2.43
CA GLN A 74 18.42 7.22 1.55
C GLN A 74 18.41 5.88 0.81
N LEU A 75 18.05 5.92 -0.47
CA LEU A 75 18.23 4.80 -1.38
C LEU A 75 19.71 4.70 -1.83
N PRO A 76 20.34 3.50 -1.83
CA PRO A 76 21.70 3.32 -2.33
C PRO A 76 21.83 3.74 -3.80
N PRO A 77 22.96 4.29 -4.26
CA PRO A 77 23.07 4.83 -5.59
C PRO A 77 22.96 3.77 -6.71
N LYS A 78 22.43 4.23 -7.85
CA LYS A 78 22.45 3.44 -9.09
C LYS A 78 23.88 3.39 -9.63
N LYS A 79 24.28 2.21 -10.10
CA LYS A 79 25.59 1.96 -10.74
C LYS A 79 25.34 1.32 -12.09
N VAL A 80 25.85 1.96 -13.15
CA VAL A 80 25.59 1.60 -14.56
C VAL A 80 26.69 0.66 -15.11
N PHE A 81 27.87 0.63 -14.49
CA PHE A 81 28.98 -0.26 -14.82
C PHE A 81 29.38 -1.11 -13.60
N GLY A 82 29.79 -2.37 -13.78
CA GLY A 82 30.22 -3.23 -12.65
C GLY A 82 29.10 -3.51 -11.64
N ASN A 83 27.85 -3.63 -12.11
CA ASN A 83 26.68 -3.92 -11.27
C ASN A 83 26.64 -5.36 -10.74
N PHE A 84 27.54 -6.24 -11.23
CA PHE A 84 27.72 -7.61 -10.78
C PHE A 84 28.96 -7.81 -9.88
N ASP A 85 29.73 -6.75 -9.60
CA ASP A 85 30.91 -6.84 -8.75
C ASP A 85 30.50 -7.27 -7.34
N ARG A 86 31.13 -8.31 -6.79
CA ARG A 86 30.70 -8.93 -5.52
C ARG A 86 30.68 -7.95 -4.35
N GLU A 87 31.71 -7.11 -4.24
CA GLU A 87 31.81 -6.07 -3.20
C GLU A 87 30.66 -5.07 -3.32
N PHE A 88 30.40 -4.60 -4.54
CA PHE A 88 29.33 -3.67 -4.81
C PHE A 88 27.93 -4.25 -4.54
N VAL A 89 27.71 -5.51 -4.91
CA VAL A 89 26.46 -6.22 -4.63
C VAL A 89 26.23 -6.34 -3.13
N ALA A 90 27.27 -6.67 -2.35
CA ALA A 90 27.19 -6.77 -0.90
C ALA A 90 26.92 -5.41 -0.24
N GLU A 91 27.62 -4.35 -0.66
CA GLU A 91 27.39 -2.98 -0.20
C GLU A 91 25.96 -2.51 -0.50
N ARG A 92 25.50 -2.74 -1.74
CA ARG A 92 24.13 -2.40 -2.13
C ARG A 92 23.11 -3.21 -1.34
N GLN A 93 23.33 -4.50 -1.10
CA GLN A 93 22.42 -5.31 -0.27
C GLN A 93 22.27 -4.73 1.14
N GLN A 94 23.38 -4.35 1.78
CA GLN A 94 23.35 -3.69 3.10
C GLN A 94 22.64 -2.34 3.05
N GLY A 95 22.91 -1.53 2.02
CA GLY A 95 22.24 -0.25 1.84
C GLY A 95 20.73 -0.40 1.62
N LEU A 96 20.29 -1.39 0.84
CA LEU A 96 18.88 -1.69 0.62
C LEU A 96 18.20 -2.19 1.90
N GLN A 97 18.91 -2.94 2.73
CA GLN A 97 18.41 -3.36 4.05
C GLN A 97 18.19 -2.14 4.95
N LYS A 98 19.19 -1.26 5.07
CA LYS A 98 19.08 -0.02 5.86
C LYS A 98 17.93 0.87 5.36
N TYR A 99 17.75 0.96 4.04
CA TYR A 99 16.66 1.69 3.41
C TYR A 99 15.29 1.14 3.83
N ILE A 100 15.07 -0.18 3.69
CA ILE A 100 13.77 -0.78 4.05
C ILE A 100 13.52 -0.75 5.56
N ASP A 101 14.56 -0.90 6.39
CA ASP A 101 14.44 -0.77 7.85
C ASP A 101 14.01 0.65 8.24
N THR A 102 14.56 1.67 7.59
CA THR A 102 14.18 3.08 7.83
C THR A 102 12.72 3.33 7.46
N ILE A 103 12.28 2.80 6.31
CA ILE A 103 10.88 2.89 5.87
C ILE A 103 9.95 2.23 6.89
N LEU A 104 10.27 1.01 7.33
CA LEU A 104 9.42 0.25 8.25
C LEU A 104 9.46 0.78 9.68
N GLY A 105 10.53 1.49 10.05
CA GLY A 105 10.62 2.23 11.30
C GLY A 105 9.76 3.50 11.34
N HIS A 106 9.31 4.02 10.19
CA HIS A 106 8.49 5.22 10.12
C HIS A 106 6.99 4.88 9.94
N PRO A 107 6.11 5.14 10.92
CA PRO A 107 4.72 4.69 10.88
C PRO A 107 3.92 5.18 9.66
N LEU A 108 4.18 6.41 9.18
CA LEU A 108 3.51 6.92 7.98
C LEU A 108 3.96 6.21 6.70
N LEU A 109 5.24 5.82 6.59
CA LEU A 109 5.76 5.14 5.40
C LEU A 109 5.38 3.65 5.45
N ALA A 110 5.57 3.00 6.60
CA ALA A 110 5.23 1.60 6.82
C ALA A 110 3.75 1.28 6.53
N ASN A 111 2.85 2.23 6.81
CA ASN A 111 1.42 2.11 6.55
C ASN A 111 0.96 2.77 5.24
N SER A 112 1.90 3.16 4.37
CA SER A 112 1.55 3.62 3.03
C SER A 112 1.18 2.44 2.13
N GLN A 113 0.25 2.68 1.20
CA GLN A 113 -0.17 1.67 0.23
C GLN A 113 0.98 1.19 -0.65
N ALA A 114 1.93 2.07 -0.98
CA ALA A 114 3.11 1.74 -1.77
C ALA A 114 3.99 0.68 -1.06
N VAL A 115 4.27 0.85 0.23
CA VAL A 115 5.07 -0.11 1.02
C VAL A 115 4.34 -1.43 1.20
N LYS A 116 3.04 -1.38 1.51
CA LYS A 116 2.21 -2.59 1.66
C LYS A 116 2.16 -3.41 0.37
N LYS A 117 1.96 -2.76 -0.79
CA LYS A 117 2.05 -3.39 -2.12
C LYS A 117 3.44 -3.94 -2.43
N PHE A 118 4.49 -3.22 -2.06
CA PHE A 118 5.86 -3.67 -2.27
C PHE A 118 6.15 -4.97 -1.51
N LEU A 119 5.72 -5.05 -0.24
CA LEU A 119 5.99 -6.19 0.65
C LEU A 119 4.99 -7.35 0.51
N SER A 120 3.77 -7.10 0.03
CA SER A 120 2.72 -8.12 -0.07
C SER A 120 1.83 -7.91 -1.30
N PRO A 121 2.38 -8.00 -2.52
CA PRO A 121 1.68 -7.63 -3.76
C PRO A 121 0.37 -8.41 -3.96
N ASP A 122 0.33 -9.68 -3.57
CA ASP A 122 -0.86 -10.54 -3.72
C ASP A 122 -2.03 -10.10 -2.82
N ASN A 123 -1.75 -9.46 -1.70
CA ASN A 123 -2.77 -9.03 -0.72
C ASN A 123 -3.25 -7.60 -0.98
N TYR A 124 -2.48 -6.77 -1.69
CA TYR A 124 -2.81 -5.38 -2.02
C TYR A 124 -3.02 -5.17 -3.53
N THR A 125 -3.74 -6.08 -4.17
CA THR A 125 -4.05 -6.05 -5.60
C THR A 125 -5.18 -5.08 -5.98
N ILE A 126 -6.06 -4.77 -5.02
CA ILE A 126 -7.25 -3.97 -5.26
C ILE A 126 -6.91 -2.48 -5.33
N ASN A 127 -7.42 -1.80 -6.36
CA ASN A 127 -7.34 -0.36 -6.49
C ASN A 127 -8.42 0.32 -5.63
N GLN A 128 -8.09 0.63 -4.38
CA GLN A 128 -9.03 1.22 -3.41
C GLN A 128 -9.55 2.60 -3.86
N THR A 129 -8.67 3.43 -4.42
CA THR A 129 -9.03 4.73 -5.00
C THR A 129 -10.11 4.62 -6.07
N GLU A 130 -10.02 3.63 -6.95
CA GLU A 130 -11.02 3.41 -8.01
C GLU A 130 -12.38 2.99 -7.44
N ILE A 131 -12.38 2.09 -6.44
CA ILE A 131 -13.61 1.69 -5.74
C ILE A 131 -14.24 2.90 -5.03
N ALA A 132 -13.44 3.70 -4.34
CA ALA A 132 -13.89 4.89 -3.65
C ALA A 132 -14.54 5.88 -4.61
N LEU A 133 -13.87 6.19 -5.73
CA LEU A 133 -14.39 7.08 -6.76
C LEU A 133 -15.69 6.55 -7.36
N GLN A 134 -15.80 5.24 -7.61
CA GLN A 134 -17.02 4.63 -8.10
C GLN A 134 -18.17 4.80 -7.10
N HIS A 135 -17.93 4.50 -5.82
CA HIS A 135 -18.94 4.61 -4.75
C HIS A 135 -19.40 6.06 -4.56
N VAL A 136 -18.45 6.99 -4.44
CA VAL A 136 -18.74 8.42 -4.30
C VAL A 136 -19.52 8.95 -5.51
N SER A 137 -19.13 8.55 -6.72
CA SER A 137 -19.86 8.93 -7.94
C SER A 137 -21.30 8.42 -7.95
N MET A 138 -21.55 7.21 -7.44
CA MET A 138 -22.92 6.68 -7.34
C MET A 138 -23.77 7.50 -6.35
N VAL A 139 -23.22 7.86 -5.19
CA VAL A 139 -23.90 8.69 -4.18
C VAL A 139 -24.21 10.08 -4.74
N PHE A 140 -23.23 10.71 -5.39
CA PHE A 140 -23.40 12.07 -5.94
C PHE A 140 -24.43 12.12 -7.07
N ARG A 141 -24.56 11.05 -7.88
CA ARG A 141 -25.66 10.95 -8.86
C ARG A 141 -27.05 10.97 -8.22
N SER A 142 -27.20 10.44 -7.00
CA SER A 142 -28.48 10.47 -6.29
C SER A 142 -28.77 11.80 -5.58
N GLU A 143 -27.75 12.49 -5.08
CA GLU A 143 -27.93 13.72 -4.30
C GLU A 143 -27.78 15.02 -5.11
N ASN A 144 -27.18 14.97 -6.31
CA ASN A 144 -26.99 16.04 -7.30
C ASN A 144 -26.62 17.42 -6.73
N LYS A 145 -25.81 17.44 -5.65
CA LYS A 145 -25.31 18.64 -4.98
C LYS A 145 -23.80 18.82 -5.11
N TRP A 146 -23.09 17.75 -5.47
CA TRP A 146 -21.65 17.66 -5.38
C TRP A 146 -21.04 17.12 -6.66
N ASP A 147 -19.88 17.66 -7.03
CA ASP A 147 -19.02 17.14 -8.09
C ASP A 147 -17.69 16.65 -7.51
N VAL A 148 -17.18 15.55 -8.08
CA VAL A 148 -15.82 15.08 -7.81
C VAL A 148 -14.83 15.91 -8.64
N ILE A 149 -13.76 16.40 -8.00
CA ILE A 149 -12.66 17.10 -8.68
C ILE A 149 -11.53 16.10 -8.98
N GLU A 150 -10.91 15.56 -7.94
CA GLU A 150 -9.77 14.65 -8.06
C GLU A 150 -9.62 13.80 -6.80
N SER A 151 -8.96 12.65 -6.92
CA SER A 151 -8.49 11.92 -5.74
C SER A 151 -7.23 12.58 -5.21
N LEU A 152 -7.17 12.76 -3.90
CA LEU A 152 -5.94 13.20 -3.24
C LEU A 152 -5.06 11.97 -2.99
N PRO A 153 -3.76 12.06 -3.28
CA PRO A 153 -2.82 10.98 -3.00
C PRO A 153 -2.71 10.76 -1.48
N ASP A 154 -2.73 9.48 -1.07
CA ASP A 154 -2.72 9.10 0.34
C ASP A 154 -1.35 9.37 0.98
N ILE A 155 -1.35 10.19 2.04
CA ILE A 155 -0.27 10.28 3.02
C ILE A 155 -0.92 10.26 4.38
N GLY A 156 -0.95 9.09 4.98
CA GLY A 156 -1.52 8.89 6.29
C GLY A 156 -1.18 7.53 6.86
N TRP A 157 -1.71 7.29 8.04
CA TRP A 157 -1.58 6.02 8.76
C TRP A 157 -2.79 5.10 8.50
N ARG A 158 -3.80 5.58 7.75
CA ARG A 158 -5.06 4.87 7.51
C ARG A 158 -5.11 4.34 6.09
N LEU A 159 -4.48 3.18 5.90
CA LEU A 159 -4.32 2.51 4.61
C LEU A 159 -5.58 2.43 3.74
N ARG A 160 -6.76 2.19 4.35
CA ARG A 160 -8.04 2.02 3.64
C ARG A 160 -8.91 3.27 3.57
N LYS A 161 -8.36 4.42 3.97
CA LYS A 161 -9.10 5.68 3.98
C LYS A 161 -8.65 6.53 2.79
N GLU A 162 -9.57 6.74 1.87
CA GLU A 162 -9.36 7.54 0.67
C GLU A 162 -9.83 8.97 0.90
N TYR A 163 -9.12 9.92 0.29
CA TYR A 163 -9.41 11.34 0.36
C TYR A 163 -9.70 11.84 -1.05
N ILE A 164 -10.86 12.47 -1.23
CA ILE A 164 -11.31 12.93 -2.54
C ILE A 164 -11.67 14.40 -2.40
N LEU A 165 -11.14 15.22 -3.31
CA LEU A 165 -11.47 16.62 -3.40
C LEU A 165 -12.80 16.76 -4.15
N VAL A 166 -13.75 17.43 -3.52
CA VAL A 166 -15.10 17.63 -4.06
C VAL A 166 -15.47 19.11 -4.02
N LYS A 167 -16.51 19.49 -4.76
CA LYS A 167 -17.08 20.84 -4.71
C LYS A 167 -18.61 20.80 -4.72
N PRO A 168 -19.27 21.73 -4.03
CA PRO A 168 -20.69 21.97 -4.24
C PRO A 168 -20.93 22.49 -5.67
N ILE A 169 -22.02 22.04 -6.31
CA ILE A 169 -22.40 22.47 -7.66
C ILE A 169 -22.81 23.95 -7.68
N ASP A 170 -23.45 24.43 -6.61
CA ASP A 170 -23.86 25.82 -6.42
C ASP A 170 -22.69 26.76 -6.13
N GLN A 171 -21.61 26.23 -5.53
CA GLN A 171 -20.44 27.00 -5.08
C GLN A 171 -19.13 26.41 -5.62
N PRO A 172 -18.88 26.50 -6.94
CA PRO A 172 -17.78 25.80 -7.60
C PRO A 172 -16.38 26.30 -7.20
N LYS A 173 -16.29 27.45 -6.52
CA LYS A 173 -15.03 27.99 -5.99
C LYS A 173 -14.62 27.35 -4.66
N ILE A 174 -15.58 26.76 -3.93
CA ILE A 174 -15.31 26.08 -2.67
C ILE A 174 -14.87 24.66 -2.99
N LYS A 175 -13.82 24.22 -2.29
CA LYS A 175 -13.28 22.87 -2.37
C LYS A 175 -13.35 22.26 -0.99
N GLU A 176 -13.90 21.07 -0.91
CA GLU A 176 -14.03 20.32 0.34
C GLU A 176 -13.38 18.95 0.20
N ILE A 177 -12.98 18.37 1.33
CA ILE A 177 -12.38 17.04 1.38
C ILE A 177 -13.45 16.06 1.81
N LEU A 178 -13.84 15.18 0.90
CA LEU A 178 -14.63 14.00 1.21
C LEU A 178 -13.68 12.87 1.62
N THR A 179 -14.03 12.17 2.69
CA THR A 179 -13.31 10.97 3.10
C THR A 179 -14.17 9.74 2.89
N TRP A 180 -13.60 8.72 2.27
CA TRP A 180 -14.24 7.44 2.05
C TRP A 180 -13.44 6.33 2.73
N CYS A 181 -14.13 5.37 3.34
CA CYS A 181 -13.51 4.16 3.87
C CYS A 181 -14.45 2.99 3.70
N ASP A 182 -13.89 1.83 3.37
CA ASP A 182 -14.63 0.58 3.42
C ASP A 182 -14.91 0.17 4.88
N TYR A 183 -15.93 -0.65 5.11
CA TYR A 183 -16.33 -1.13 6.43
C TYR A 183 -15.30 -2.07 7.08
N GLY A 184 -14.29 -2.51 6.31
CA GLY A 184 -13.20 -3.36 6.80
C GLY A 184 -13.61 -4.81 7.07
N PRO A 185 -12.65 -5.67 7.45
CA PRO A 185 -12.90 -7.09 7.74
C PRO A 185 -13.75 -7.31 9.00
N ASP A 186 -13.79 -6.33 9.90
CA ASP A 186 -14.53 -6.38 11.18
C ASP A 186 -16.00 -5.95 11.05
N LYS A 187 -16.56 -5.93 9.84
CA LYS A 187 -17.99 -5.69 9.63
C LYS A 187 -18.80 -6.90 10.11
N PHE A 188 -19.13 -6.92 11.40
CA PHE A 188 -19.94 -7.98 12.02
C PHE A 188 -21.45 -7.80 11.80
N MET A 189 -21.89 -6.65 11.25
CA MET A 189 -23.30 -6.30 11.11
C MET A 189 -23.74 -6.24 9.63
N PRO A 190 -24.91 -6.80 9.27
CA PRO A 190 -25.51 -6.64 7.95
C PRO A 190 -25.69 -5.15 7.58
N GLU A 191 -25.51 -4.82 6.30
CA GLU A 191 -25.57 -3.43 5.83
C GLU A 191 -26.90 -2.73 6.12
N LYS A 192 -28.01 -3.49 6.05
CA LYS A 192 -29.35 -2.96 6.38
C LYS A 192 -29.46 -2.52 7.84
N GLU A 193 -28.89 -3.30 8.75
CA GLU A 193 -28.90 -2.99 10.19
C GLU A 193 -27.99 -1.79 10.47
N LEU A 194 -26.81 -1.77 9.87
CA LEU A 194 -25.88 -0.64 10.01
C LEU A 194 -26.48 0.67 9.50
N ALA A 195 -27.16 0.65 8.36
CA ALA A 195 -27.86 1.82 7.83
C ALA A 195 -29.00 2.29 8.75
N ALA A 196 -29.71 1.35 9.39
CA ALA A 196 -30.74 1.70 10.39
C ALA A 196 -30.11 2.36 11.62
N VAL A 197 -29.00 1.81 12.14
CA VAL A 197 -28.26 2.38 13.28
C VAL A 197 -27.75 3.80 12.96
N LEU A 198 -27.10 3.99 11.81
CA LEU A 198 -26.56 5.29 11.40
C LEU A 198 -27.65 6.36 11.22
N ARG A 199 -28.86 5.98 10.82
CA ARG A 199 -30.00 6.91 10.73
C ARG A 199 -30.54 7.35 12.09
N ILE A 200 -30.45 6.47 13.09
CA ILE A 200 -30.91 6.76 14.46
C ILE A 200 -29.81 7.50 15.25
N PHE A 201 -28.54 7.34 14.88
CA PHE A 201 -27.41 7.95 15.60
C PHE A 201 -27.55 9.47 15.86
N PRO A 202 -28.00 10.31 14.90
CA PRO A 202 -28.20 11.74 15.13
C PRO A 202 -29.32 12.05 16.14
N SER A 203 -30.25 11.11 16.36
CA SER A 203 -31.35 11.26 17.33
C SER A 203 -30.99 10.83 18.76
N ILE A 204 -29.77 10.34 18.98
CA ILE A 204 -29.25 9.93 20.30
C ILE A 204 -28.48 11.08 20.98
N GLN A 205 -28.28 12.22 20.31
CA GLN A 205 -27.79 13.47 20.90
C GLN A 205 -28.94 14.34 21.41
#